data_AF-A0A1F3KAB9-F1
#
_entry.id   AF-A0A1F3KAB9-F1
#
_cell.length_a   1.000
_cell.length_b   1.000
_cell.length_c   1.000
_cell.angle_alpha   90.00
_cell.angle_beta   90.00
_cell.angle_gamma   90.00
#
_symmetry.space_group_name_H-M   'P 1'
#
loop_
_entity.id
_entity.type
_entity.pdbx_description
1 polymer ?
#
loop_
_entity_poly.entity_id
_entity_poly.type
_entity_poly.pdbx_seq_one_letter_code
_entity_poly.pdbx_strand_id
1 'polypeptide(L)'
;MGPFNLNKKSKSILDCFTYDLSSFFFDEYEEIDSEETPATIMIVYEKKLPWSELGVFDAVQFRIFFDKENLTGSNPINVKFISREHKRDAAQLQMIVDKIISIYGEDDYHRTNWDEEDDRAFTNEVYRRVWTIEKGESFVSVESNQTDGMTLNILFFNNLLKETDNLLEAKY
;
A
#
# COMPACT_ATOMS: atom_id res chain seq x y z
N MET A 1 -21.92 17.63 -32.00
CA MET A 1 -20.50 17.50 -31.59
C MET A 1 -20.51 16.85 -30.21
N GLY A 2 -20.25 15.55 -30.15
CA GLY A 2 -20.24 14.82 -28.87
C GLY A 2 -18.99 15.19 -28.08
N PRO A 3 -19.08 15.39 -26.75
CA PRO A 3 -17.89 15.57 -25.96
C PRO A 3 -17.19 14.21 -25.86
N PHE A 4 -15.93 14.20 -26.27
CA PHE A 4 -15.00 13.12 -25.99
C PHE A 4 -14.88 12.96 -24.48
N ASN A 5 -15.64 12.05 -23.89
CA ASN A 5 -15.29 11.42 -22.62
C ASN A 5 -14.06 10.55 -22.89
N LEU A 6 -12.89 11.19 -22.89
CA LEU A 6 -11.63 10.48 -22.66
C LEU A 6 -11.78 9.83 -21.28
N ASN A 7 -12.02 8.51 -21.27
CA ASN A 7 -11.93 7.66 -20.09
C ASN A 7 -10.53 7.84 -19.47
N LYS A 8 -10.39 8.84 -18.60
CA LYS A 8 -9.22 9.00 -17.73
C LYS A 8 -9.22 7.76 -16.85
N LYS A 9 -8.28 6.83 -17.07
CA LYS A 9 -8.05 5.69 -16.17
C LYS A 9 -8.02 6.26 -14.75
N SER A 10 -8.91 5.81 -13.86
CA SER A 10 -8.82 6.16 -12.45
C SER A 10 -7.41 5.77 -12.01
N LYS A 11 -6.64 6.75 -11.53
CA LYS A 11 -5.31 6.45 -11.01
C LYS A 11 -5.51 5.65 -9.73
N SER A 12 -4.76 4.58 -9.57
CA SER A 12 -4.68 3.81 -8.33
C SER A 12 -3.31 4.02 -7.70
N ILE A 13 -3.19 3.81 -6.39
CA ILE A 13 -1.87 3.74 -5.73
C ILE A 13 -0.95 2.72 -6.39
N LEU A 14 -1.53 1.68 -7.00
CA LEU A 14 -0.79 0.66 -7.74
C LEU A 14 -0.06 1.25 -8.96
N ASP A 15 -0.59 2.32 -9.57
CA ASP A 15 0.08 3.02 -10.67
C ASP A 15 1.30 3.85 -10.19
N CYS A 16 1.52 3.99 -8.88
CA CYS A 16 2.73 4.65 -8.36
C CYS A 16 3.95 3.74 -8.30
N PHE A 17 3.76 2.42 -8.34
CA PHE A 17 4.85 1.47 -8.18
C PHE A 17 5.39 1.02 -9.54
N THR A 18 6.72 0.92 -9.62
CA THR A 18 7.39 0.30 -10.76
C THR A 18 7.50 -1.22 -10.61
N TYR A 19 7.56 -1.70 -9.37
CA TYR A 19 7.51 -3.12 -9.05
C TYR A 19 6.09 -3.69 -9.28
N ASP A 20 6.01 -4.76 -10.07
CA ASP A 20 4.77 -5.48 -10.29
C ASP A 20 4.45 -6.39 -9.09
N LEU A 21 3.52 -5.95 -8.26
CA LEU A 21 3.07 -6.71 -7.09
C LEU A 21 2.43 -8.07 -7.46
N SER A 22 1.90 -8.22 -8.67
CA SER A 22 1.32 -9.50 -9.12
C SER A 22 2.39 -10.55 -9.40
N SER A 23 3.63 -10.14 -9.65
CA SER A 23 4.75 -11.05 -9.92
C SER A 23 5.48 -11.53 -8.67
N PHE A 24 5.02 -11.13 -7.46
CA PHE A 24 5.72 -11.39 -6.20
C PHE A 24 6.09 -12.87 -6.00
N PHE A 25 5.17 -13.80 -6.25
CA PHE A 25 5.38 -15.24 -6.05
C PHE A 25 6.09 -15.95 -7.22
N PHE A 26 6.51 -15.23 -8.26
CA PHE A 26 7.27 -15.81 -9.38
C PHE A 26 8.78 -15.76 -9.19
N ASP A 27 9.27 -14.99 -8.21
CA ASP A 27 10.69 -14.83 -7.90
C ASP A 27 11.04 -15.42 -6.52
N GLU A 28 12.30 -15.29 -6.10
CA GLU A 28 12.74 -15.66 -4.75
C GLU A 28 12.08 -14.75 -3.69
N TYR A 29 11.42 -15.37 -2.71
CA TYR A 29 10.82 -14.76 -1.52
C TYR A 29 11.07 -15.66 -0.31
N GLU A 30 10.97 -15.09 0.89
CA GLU A 30 11.18 -15.80 2.16
C GLU A 30 9.92 -15.71 3.02
N GLU A 31 9.58 -16.80 3.73
CA GLU A 31 8.60 -16.75 4.83
C GLU A 31 9.32 -16.25 6.09
N ILE A 32 8.89 -15.11 6.62
CA ILE A 32 9.56 -14.45 7.75
C ILE A 32 8.78 -14.52 9.06
N ASP A 33 7.47 -14.78 8.98
CA ASP A 33 6.60 -14.88 10.16
C ASP A 33 5.35 -15.70 9.83
N SER A 34 4.83 -16.39 10.85
CA SER A 34 3.63 -17.22 10.75
C SER A 34 2.93 -17.26 12.09
N GLU A 35 1.66 -16.85 12.11
CA GLU A 35 0.82 -16.84 13.30
C GLU A 35 -0.44 -17.66 13.05
N GLU A 36 -0.71 -18.59 13.96
CA GLU A 36 -1.90 -19.44 13.90
C GLU A 36 -2.83 -19.15 15.07
N THR A 37 -4.07 -18.80 14.74
CA THR A 37 -5.19 -18.69 15.68
C THR A 37 -6.22 -19.81 15.41
N PRO A 38 -7.19 -20.04 16.30
CA PRO A 38 -8.24 -21.02 16.06
C PRO A 38 -9.04 -20.78 14.77
N ALA A 39 -9.20 -19.53 14.35
CA ALA A 39 -10.01 -19.14 13.19
C ALA A 39 -9.18 -18.82 11.93
N THR A 40 -7.91 -18.42 12.07
CA THR A 40 -7.13 -17.88 10.95
C THR A 40 -5.66 -18.24 11.05
N ILE A 41 -5.04 -18.53 9.91
CA ILE A 41 -3.59 -18.63 9.77
C ILE A 41 -3.11 -17.37 9.04
N MET A 42 -2.16 -16.65 9.59
CA MET A 42 -1.50 -15.52 8.97
C MET A 42 -0.09 -15.92 8.60
N ILE A 43 0.31 -15.74 7.34
CA ILE A 43 1.69 -15.96 6.90
C ILE A 43 2.22 -14.66 6.30
N VAL A 44 3.44 -14.28 6.68
CA VAL A 44 4.13 -13.11 6.14
C VAL A 44 5.29 -13.57 5.27
N TYR A 45 5.16 -13.28 3.98
CA TYR A 45 6.23 -13.45 3.01
C TYR A 45 6.92 -12.12 2.78
N GLU A 46 8.23 -12.14 2.60
CA GLU A 46 9.04 -10.96 2.34
C GLU A 46 9.92 -11.16 1.11
N LYS A 47 10.15 -10.07 0.40
CA LYS A 47 11.13 -10.00 -0.67
C LYS A 47 11.91 -8.70 -0.60
N LYS A 48 13.23 -8.79 -0.72
CA LYS A 48 14.09 -7.64 -0.99
C LYS A 48 13.87 -7.18 -2.42
N LEU A 49 13.59 -5.89 -2.61
CA LEU A 49 13.40 -5.32 -3.92
C LEU A 49 14.76 -5.11 -4.62
N PRO A 50 14.82 -5.33 -5.94
CA PRO A 50 16.04 -5.09 -6.72
C PRO A 50 16.45 -3.61 -6.80
N TRP A 51 15.53 -2.68 -6.48
CA TRP A 51 15.75 -1.24 -6.39
C TRP A 51 14.91 -0.65 -5.25
N SER A 52 15.19 0.61 -4.90
CA SER A 52 14.39 1.36 -3.91
C SER A 52 13.11 1.88 -4.56
N GLU A 53 12.00 1.19 -4.34
CA GLU A 53 10.68 1.57 -4.83
C GLU A 53 10.25 2.89 -4.21
N LEU A 54 9.68 3.79 -5.03
CA LEU A 54 9.43 5.19 -4.67
C LEU A 54 10.65 5.94 -4.09
N GLY A 55 11.88 5.47 -4.36
CA GLY A 55 13.12 6.08 -3.89
C GLY A 55 13.50 5.77 -2.44
N VAL A 56 12.68 4.99 -1.70
CA VAL A 56 12.89 4.74 -0.27
C VAL A 56 12.63 3.30 0.16
N PHE A 57 11.70 2.58 -0.47
CA PHE A 57 11.31 1.24 -0.03
C PHE A 57 12.19 0.17 -0.67
N ASP A 58 12.92 -0.59 0.14
CA ASP A 58 13.87 -1.61 -0.30
C ASP A 58 13.37 -3.05 -0.11
N ALA A 59 12.22 -3.21 0.53
CA ALA A 59 11.58 -4.51 0.72
C ALA A 59 10.06 -4.38 0.62
N VAL A 60 9.42 -5.48 0.26
CA VAL A 60 7.97 -5.62 0.26
C VAL A 60 7.57 -6.92 0.97
N GLN A 61 6.54 -6.82 1.80
CA GLN A 61 5.95 -7.93 2.52
C GLN A 61 4.52 -8.18 2.04
N PHE A 62 4.18 -9.45 1.85
CA PHE A 62 2.83 -9.93 1.62
C PHE A 62 2.37 -10.68 2.85
N ARG A 63 1.35 -10.16 3.52
CA ARG A 63 0.69 -10.80 4.65
C ARG A 63 -0.63 -11.40 4.17
N ILE A 64 -0.69 -12.73 4.14
CA ILE A 64 -1.85 -13.49 3.66
C ILE A 64 -2.58 -14.08 4.86
N PHE A 65 -3.91 -13.89 4.88
CA PHE A 65 -4.78 -14.43 5.92
C PHE A 65 -5.62 -15.58 5.35
N PHE A 66 -5.40 -16.78 5.87
CA PHE A 66 -6.17 -17.97 5.54
C PHE A 66 -7.24 -18.18 6.60
N ASP A 67 -8.50 -17.94 6.24
CA ASP A 67 -9.64 -18.22 7.11
C ASP A 67 -9.92 -19.74 7.11
N LYS A 68 -9.90 -20.36 8.30
CA LYS A 68 -10.12 -21.80 8.47
C LYS A 68 -11.59 -22.19 8.30
N GLU A 69 -12.52 -21.26 8.49
CA GLU A 69 -13.96 -21.51 8.40
C GLU A 69 -14.51 -21.16 7.02
N ASN A 70 -13.80 -20.35 6.25
CA ASN A 70 -14.28 -19.83 4.97
C ASN A 70 -13.59 -20.50 3.77
N LEU A 71 -14.13 -21.64 3.35
CA LEU A 71 -13.61 -22.46 2.24
C LEU A 71 -13.84 -21.83 0.84
N THR A 72 -14.67 -20.80 0.71
CA THR A 72 -15.11 -20.24 -0.58
C THR A 72 -14.73 -18.77 -0.79
N GLY A 73 -14.19 -18.09 0.23
CA GLY A 73 -13.76 -16.70 0.17
C GLY A 73 -12.35 -16.53 -0.42
N SER A 74 -12.07 -15.34 -0.96
CA SER A 74 -10.70 -14.93 -1.28
C SER A 74 -10.01 -14.50 0.01
N ASN A 75 -8.87 -15.11 0.31
CA ASN A 75 -8.02 -14.76 1.44
C ASN A 75 -7.61 -13.29 1.36
N PRO A 76 -7.81 -12.48 2.43
CA PRO A 76 -7.28 -11.13 2.50
C PRO A 76 -5.77 -11.11 2.32
N ILE A 77 -5.29 -10.16 1.53
CA ILE A 77 -3.86 -9.91 1.33
C ILE A 77 -3.57 -8.47 1.71
N ASN A 78 -2.61 -8.27 2.60
CA ASN A 78 -2.07 -6.96 2.91
C ASN A 78 -0.65 -6.85 2.36
N VAL A 79 -0.32 -5.70 1.78
CA VAL A 79 1.02 -5.41 1.26
C VAL A 79 1.66 -4.33 2.11
N LYS A 80 2.90 -4.52 2.52
CA LYS A 80 3.69 -3.55 3.28
C LYS A 80 5.02 -3.32 2.59
N PHE A 81 5.25 -2.10 2.12
CA PHE A 81 6.56 -1.64 1.67
C PHE A 81 7.34 -1.09 2.87
N ILE A 82 8.64 -1.41 2.94
CA ILE A 82 9.50 -1.11 4.08
C ILE A 82 10.80 -0.47 3.59
N SER A 83 11.30 0.48 4.36
CA SER A 83 12.60 1.14 4.18
C SER A 83 13.54 0.73 5.30
N ARG A 84 14.40 -0.29 5.09
CA ARG A 84 15.37 -0.77 6.08
C ARG A 84 16.74 -0.11 5.99
N GLU A 85 17.23 0.08 4.78
CA GLU A 85 18.58 0.55 4.45
C GLU A 85 18.61 2.07 4.24
N HIS A 86 17.46 2.70 4.00
CA HIS A 86 17.35 4.14 3.80
C HIS A 86 17.09 4.90 5.11
N LYS A 87 17.79 6.03 5.27
CA LYS A 87 17.53 6.96 6.37
C LYS A 87 16.16 7.61 6.16
N ARG A 88 15.46 7.85 7.27
CA ARG A 88 14.21 8.60 7.28
C ARG A 88 14.45 10.01 6.73
N ASP A 89 13.81 10.33 5.62
CA ASP A 89 13.87 11.64 4.96
C ASP A 89 12.47 12.23 4.78
N ALA A 90 12.19 13.34 5.47
CA ALA A 90 10.92 14.05 5.40
C ALA A 90 10.53 14.39 3.95
N ALA A 91 11.50 14.73 3.09
CA ALA A 91 11.23 15.08 1.71
C ALA A 91 10.73 13.89 0.89
N GLN A 92 11.28 12.69 1.13
CA GLN A 92 10.78 11.46 0.50
C GLN A 92 9.37 11.13 0.97
N LEU A 93 9.13 11.25 2.29
CA LEU A 93 7.84 10.99 2.88
C LEU A 93 6.76 11.94 2.35
N GLN A 94 7.07 13.23 2.27
CA GLN A 94 6.24 14.25 1.66
C GLN A 94 5.92 13.92 0.20
N MET A 95 6.92 13.54 -0.61
CA MET A 95 6.70 13.15 -2.02
C MET A 95 5.71 11.98 -2.14
N ILE A 96 5.80 10.98 -1.25
CA ILE A 96 4.89 9.83 -1.25
C ILE A 96 3.48 10.28 -0.89
N VAL A 97 3.33 11.11 0.14
CA VAL A 97 2.05 11.66 0.59
C VAL A 97 1.40 12.50 -0.51
N ASP A 98 2.15 13.38 -1.16
CA ASP A 98 1.67 14.21 -2.27
C ASP A 98 1.16 13.35 -3.44
N LYS A 99 1.84 12.23 -3.75
CA LYS A 99 1.37 11.26 -4.75
C LYS A 99 0.03 10.65 -4.35
N ILE A 100 -0.12 10.21 -3.10
CA ILE A 100 -1.37 9.61 -2.60
C ILE A 100 -2.50 10.64 -2.62
N ILE A 101 -2.25 11.86 -2.16
CA ILE A 101 -3.23 12.96 -2.19
C ILE A 101 -3.65 13.28 -3.62
N SER A 102 -2.73 13.24 -4.59
CA SER A 102 -3.07 13.46 -6.00
C SER A 102 -4.01 12.40 -6.58
N ILE A 103 -4.13 11.24 -5.93
CA ILE A 103 -4.96 10.11 -6.34
C ILE A 103 -6.29 10.14 -5.60
N TYR A 104 -6.26 10.21 -4.26
CA TYR A 104 -7.44 10.01 -3.40
C TYR A 104 -7.96 11.30 -2.74
N GLY A 105 -7.19 12.39 -2.78
CA GLY A 105 -7.50 13.62 -2.06
C GLY A 105 -7.03 13.58 -0.60
N GLU A 106 -7.80 14.23 0.27
CA GLU A 106 -7.48 14.35 1.71
C GLU A 106 -7.42 12.99 2.40
N ASP A 107 -6.61 12.91 3.47
CA ASP A 107 -6.59 11.72 4.33
C ASP A 107 -7.88 11.62 5.18
N ASP A 108 -8.06 10.51 5.90
CA ASP A 108 -9.24 10.26 6.74
C ASP A 108 -9.38 11.26 7.91
N TYR A 109 -8.35 12.07 8.16
CA TYR A 109 -8.33 13.15 9.15
C TYR A 109 -8.49 14.54 8.52
N HIS A 110 -8.89 14.61 7.24
CA HIS A 110 -9.06 15.84 6.47
C HIS A 110 -7.76 16.65 6.29
N ARG A 111 -6.60 15.98 6.33
CA ARG A 111 -5.31 16.62 6.07
C ARG A 111 -5.01 16.63 4.58
N THR A 112 -4.61 17.81 4.11
CA THR A 112 -4.26 18.07 2.70
C THR A 112 -2.73 18.01 2.55
N ASN A 113 -2.12 19.07 2.01
CA ASN A 113 -0.68 19.14 1.79
C ASN A 113 0.10 18.98 3.10
N TRP A 114 1.37 18.62 2.96
CA TRP A 114 2.32 18.55 4.07
C TRP A 114 2.43 19.89 4.80
N ASP A 115 2.36 19.87 6.13
CA ASP A 115 2.39 21.06 6.99
C ASP A 115 3.31 20.91 8.23
N GLU A 116 3.28 21.91 9.11
CA GLU A 116 4.09 21.93 10.34
C GLU A 116 3.69 20.83 11.34
N GLU A 117 2.44 20.34 11.31
CA GLU A 117 2.02 19.20 12.14
C GLU A 117 2.66 17.91 11.63
N ASP A 118 2.75 17.73 10.32
CA ASP A 118 3.47 16.61 9.72
C ASP A 118 4.96 16.64 10.06
N ASP A 119 5.61 17.81 9.96
CA ASP A 119 7.02 17.96 10.32
C ASP A 119 7.26 17.58 11.79
N ARG A 120 6.37 18.03 12.69
CA ARG A 120 6.43 17.67 14.11
C ARG A 120 6.19 16.17 14.32
N ALA A 121 5.18 15.60 13.68
CA ALA A 121 4.87 14.17 13.82
C ALA A 121 5.99 13.29 13.27
N PHE A 122 6.61 13.70 12.17
CA PHE A 122 7.77 13.03 11.58
C PHE A 122 8.99 13.10 12.50
N THR A 123 9.31 14.30 13.01
CA THR A 123 10.43 14.52 13.94
C THR A 123 10.25 13.73 15.23
N ASN A 124 9.00 13.63 15.72
CA ASN A 124 8.65 12.87 16.91
C ASN A 124 8.45 11.36 16.64
N GLU A 125 8.67 10.90 15.41
CA GLU A 125 8.59 9.48 15.02
C GLU A 125 7.24 8.81 15.31
N VAL A 126 6.17 9.60 15.18
CA VAL A 126 4.76 9.19 15.35
C VAL A 126 3.93 9.52 14.12
N TYR A 127 4.59 9.72 12.98
CA TYR A 127 3.92 10.11 11.75
C TYR A 127 3.03 8.98 11.23
N ARG A 128 1.76 9.33 10.97
CA ARG A 128 0.80 8.43 10.35
C ARG A 128 -0.27 9.22 9.59
N ARG A 129 -0.51 8.80 8.35
CA ARG A 129 -1.66 9.18 7.54
C ARG A 129 -2.31 7.94 6.94
N VAL A 130 -3.63 7.98 6.76
CA VAL A 130 -4.43 6.85 6.26
C VAL A 130 -5.54 7.36 5.35
N TRP A 131 -5.81 6.61 4.29
CA TRP A 131 -6.86 6.86 3.33
C TRP A 131 -7.74 5.62 3.22
N THR A 132 -9.02 5.81 3.47
CA THR A 132 -10.06 4.82 3.22
C THR A 132 -10.50 4.91 1.75
N ILE A 133 -10.35 3.81 1.02
CA ILE A 133 -10.68 3.71 -0.42
C ILE A 133 -12.02 2.99 -0.57
N GLU A 134 -12.82 3.45 -1.55
CA GLU A 134 -14.08 2.82 -1.96
C GLU A 134 -14.98 2.42 -0.78
N LYS A 135 -15.24 3.37 0.12
CA LYS A 135 -16.12 3.20 1.30
C LYS A 135 -15.66 2.10 2.28
N GLY A 136 -14.36 1.80 2.35
CA GLY A 136 -13.80 0.87 3.33
C GLY A 136 -13.46 -0.49 2.78
N GLU A 137 -13.46 -0.66 1.45
CA GLU A 137 -13.03 -1.92 0.81
C GLU A 137 -11.51 -2.08 0.81
N SER A 138 -10.76 -0.99 0.92
CA SER A 138 -9.29 -1.00 1.00
C SER A 138 -8.79 0.22 1.76
N PHE A 139 -7.56 0.11 2.30
CA PHE A 139 -6.93 1.21 3.04
C PHE A 139 -5.48 1.36 2.58
N VAL A 140 -5.05 2.60 2.42
CA VAL A 140 -3.63 2.93 2.22
C VAL A 140 -3.17 3.72 3.43
N SER A 141 -2.05 3.35 4.05
CA SER A 141 -1.42 4.16 5.10
C SER A 141 0.05 4.40 4.83
N VAL A 142 0.54 5.54 5.30
CA VAL A 142 1.97 5.86 5.32
C VAL A 142 2.35 6.18 6.75
N GLU A 143 3.39 5.52 7.23
CA GLU A 143 3.81 5.59 8.62
C GLU A 143 5.33 5.75 8.70
N SER A 144 5.80 6.51 9.68
CA SER A 144 7.22 6.61 10.01
C SER A 144 7.40 6.53 11.53
N ASN A 145 7.96 5.41 12.00
CA ASN A 145 8.14 5.12 13.42
C ASN A 145 9.52 4.52 13.72
N GLN A 146 9.89 4.47 15.02
CA GLN A 146 11.19 3.99 15.50
C GLN A 146 11.53 2.56 15.07
N THR A 147 10.55 1.66 15.09
CA THR A 147 10.73 0.22 14.91
C THR A 147 10.89 -0.18 13.45
N ASP A 148 9.96 0.27 12.62
CA ASP A 148 9.82 -0.19 11.23
C ASP A 148 10.43 0.78 10.21
N GLY A 149 10.88 1.96 10.65
CA GLY A 149 11.34 3.00 9.75
C GLY A 149 10.16 3.65 9.02
N MET A 150 10.31 3.87 7.72
CA MET A 150 9.22 4.31 6.86
C MET A 150 8.51 3.11 6.25
N THR A 151 7.19 3.13 6.28
CA THR A 151 6.37 2.07 5.69
C THR A 151 5.18 2.64 4.93
N LEU A 152 4.80 1.95 3.86
CA LEU A 152 3.55 2.15 3.15
C LEU A 152 2.77 0.84 3.22
N ASN A 153 1.56 0.89 3.76
CA ASN A 153 0.69 -0.27 3.90
C ASN A 153 -0.50 -0.15 2.95
N ILE A 154 -0.87 -1.28 2.35
CA ILE A 154 -2.08 -1.45 1.55
C ILE A 154 -2.84 -2.61 2.16
N LEU A 155 -3.97 -2.33 2.79
CA LEU A 155 -4.84 -3.34 3.38
C LEU A 155 -5.91 -3.76 2.38
N PHE A 156 -6.19 -5.07 2.34
CA PHE A 156 -7.12 -5.68 1.38
C PHE A 156 -6.71 -5.45 -0.08
N PHE A 157 -5.42 -5.61 -0.38
CA PHE A 157 -4.81 -5.43 -1.70
C PHE A 157 -5.53 -6.18 -2.83
N ASN A 158 -6.06 -7.37 -2.54
CA ASN A 158 -6.84 -8.16 -3.49
C ASN A 158 -8.12 -7.44 -3.98
N ASN A 159 -8.69 -6.51 -3.22
CA ASN A 159 -9.82 -5.70 -3.67
C ASN A 159 -9.38 -4.65 -4.69
N LEU A 160 -8.24 -3.97 -4.45
CA LEU A 160 -7.65 -3.03 -5.42
C LEU A 160 -7.26 -3.69 -6.75
N LEU A 161 -6.82 -4.95 -6.73
CA LEU A 161 -6.54 -5.71 -7.94
C LEU A 161 -7.80 -5.98 -8.76
N LYS A 162 -8.87 -6.46 -8.12
CA LYS A 162 -10.16 -6.71 -8.79
C LYS A 162 -10.71 -5.46 -9.46
N GLU A 163 -10.58 -4.30 -8.83
CA GLU A 163 -10.96 -3.03 -9.45
C GLU A 163 -10.15 -2.74 -10.71
N THR A 164 -8.84 -2.93 -10.65
CA THR A 164 -7.94 -2.68 -11.78
C THR A 164 -8.26 -3.59 -12.96
N ASP A 165 -8.57 -4.86 -12.70
CA ASP A 165 -8.99 -5.84 -13.71
C ASP A 165 -10.39 -5.54 -14.27
N ASN A 166 -11.36 -5.20 -13.40
CA ASN A 166 -12.71 -4.81 -13.84
C ASN A 166 -12.69 -3.55 -14.74
N LEU A 167 -11.76 -2.62 -14.49
CA LEU A 167 -11.52 -1.44 -15.34
C LEU A 167 -10.86 -1.79 -16.69
N LEU A 168 -10.19 -2.93 -16.81
CA LEU A 168 -9.65 -3.46 -18.06
C LEU A 168 -10.73 -4.21 -18.85
N GLU A 169 -11.59 -4.98 -18.19
CA GLU A 169 -12.69 -5.72 -18.82
C GLU A 169 -13.81 -4.80 -19.35
N ALA A 170 -14.15 -3.72 -18.64
CA ALA A 170 -15.19 -2.77 -19.06
C ALA A 170 -14.83 -1.92 -20.31
N LYS A 171 -13.66 -2.15 -20.92
CA LYS A 171 -13.16 -1.42 -22.10
C LYS A 171 -13.25 -2.23 -23.41
N TYR A 172 -13.76 -3.46 -23.36
CA TYR A 172 -14.06 -4.30 -24.52
C TYR A 172 -15.57 -4.55 -24.65
#